data_AF-A0A958JMQ8-F1
#
_entry.id   AF-A0A958JMQ8-F1
#
_cell.length_a   1.000
_cell.length_b   1.000
_cell.length_c   1.000
_cell.angle_alpha   90.00
_cell.angle_beta   90.00
_cell.angle_gamma   90.00
#
_symmetry.space_group_name_H-M   'P 1'
#
loop_
_entity.id
_entity.type
_entity.pdbx_description
1 polymer ?
#
loop_
_entity_poly.entity_id
_entity_poly.type
_entity_poly.pdbx_seq_one_letter_code
_entity_poly.pdbx_strand_id
1 'polypeptide(L)'
;MSQQCPFCGLQVQHTAAHQEYLKDEIFVNFVKAEIPTWKPEHGICEQCLEKFYSAHNSSRKKAHKTDEPTVIVEKDRIPVQKEDQNQRGCLVTIHGQNMGKRYELINQEKIVGRSMACEIRVNEENVSRQHARIYFNGTNYVVEDLNSTNGTFLNTKKVTSSVLSDGDLVMIGNTILKYISGQNFENRYHEELYRLATIDGLTRVYNKAFFQEKLQEEFKRAKRYKRELSFILFDLDHFHNLNNDYGHLAGDYVLKTMCANIQNKLRKNDFLCRYGGEEFAIILPEIKGENALVLAEKIRKMVETMEFNFEGEFINVTISVGVSTLSAETEKASSLVKTADDALYSAKNGGRNKVGSGL
;
A
#
# COMPACT_ATOMS: atom_id res chain seq x y z
N MET A 1 35.73 -2.39 -43.85
CA MET A 1 34.30 -2.16 -44.17
C MET A 1 33.79 -1.13 -43.17
N SER A 2 33.26 0.00 -43.61
CA SER A 2 32.69 1.01 -42.71
C SER A 2 31.42 0.44 -42.06
N GLN A 3 31.47 0.18 -40.76
CA GLN A 3 30.30 -0.27 -40.01
C GLN A 3 29.37 0.92 -39.73
N GLN A 4 28.07 0.70 -39.91
CA GLN A 4 27.02 1.69 -39.65
C GLN A 4 26.41 1.45 -38.26
N CYS A 5 26.16 2.53 -37.53
CA CYS A 5 25.53 2.52 -36.23
C CYS A 5 24.12 1.92 -36.33
N PRO A 6 23.76 0.93 -35.50
CA PRO A 6 22.48 0.23 -35.61
C PRO A 6 21.28 1.11 -35.22
N PHE A 7 21.50 2.19 -34.47
CA PHE A 7 20.44 3.08 -34.01
C PHE A 7 20.09 4.20 -35.00
N CYS A 8 21.03 4.63 -35.83
CA CYS A 8 20.85 5.80 -36.71
C CYS A 8 21.45 5.66 -38.11
N GLY A 9 22.16 4.57 -38.41
CA GLY A 9 22.77 4.30 -39.71
C GLY A 9 24.04 5.09 -40.02
N LEU A 10 24.49 6.00 -39.14
CA LEU A 10 25.72 6.79 -39.34
C LEU A 10 26.98 5.93 -39.26
N GLN A 11 28.02 6.27 -40.02
CA GLN A 11 29.31 5.57 -39.95
C GLN A 11 29.92 5.70 -38.56
N VAL A 12 30.37 4.58 -38.00
CA VAL A 12 31.05 4.54 -36.70
C VAL A 12 32.53 4.87 -36.88
N GLN A 13 33.04 5.84 -36.12
CA GLN A 13 34.47 6.11 -35.99
C GLN A 13 34.99 5.45 -34.70
N HIS A 14 35.93 4.52 -34.80
CA HIS A 14 36.50 3.84 -33.63
C HIS A 14 37.53 4.76 -32.93
N THR A 15 37.09 5.50 -31.92
CA THR A 15 37.97 6.26 -31.01
C THR A 15 38.30 5.42 -29.78
N ALA A 16 39.39 5.74 -29.07
CA ALA A 16 39.78 4.99 -27.86
C ALA A 16 38.69 4.99 -26.77
N ALA A 17 37.91 6.08 -26.69
CA ALA A 17 36.76 6.18 -25.79
C ALA A 17 35.70 5.10 -26.13
N HIS A 18 35.42 4.83 -27.41
CA HIS A 18 34.45 3.80 -27.83
C HIS A 18 34.77 2.39 -27.32
N GLN A 19 36.04 2.04 -27.15
CA GLN A 19 36.44 0.71 -26.68
C GLN A 19 36.26 0.51 -25.17
N GLU A 20 36.24 1.58 -24.39
CA GLU A 20 36.02 1.51 -22.94
C GLU A 20 34.54 1.27 -22.62
N TYR A 21 33.62 1.84 -23.42
CA TYR A 21 32.18 1.67 -23.25
C TYR A 21 31.67 0.28 -23.59
N LEU A 22 32.31 -0.41 -24.54
CA LEU A 22 31.98 -1.81 -24.85
C LEU A 22 32.38 -2.78 -23.73
N LYS A 23 33.08 -2.29 -22.69
CA LYS A 23 33.40 -3.06 -21.47
C LYS A 23 32.39 -2.84 -20.33
N ASP A 24 31.48 -1.88 -20.44
CA ASP A 24 30.41 -1.65 -19.45
C ASP A 24 29.26 -2.65 -19.69
N GLU A 25 29.10 -3.62 -18.78
CA GLU A 25 28.08 -4.67 -18.88
C GLU A 25 26.64 -4.10 -18.91
N ILE A 26 26.39 -2.97 -18.25
CA ILE A 26 25.05 -2.35 -18.21
C ILE A 26 24.69 -1.84 -19.61
N PHE A 27 25.64 -1.16 -20.26
CA PHE A 27 25.47 -0.65 -21.60
C PHE A 27 25.28 -1.78 -22.63
N VAL A 28 26.11 -2.83 -22.55
CA VAL A 28 26.04 -3.97 -23.49
C VAL A 28 24.71 -4.72 -23.37
N ASN A 29 24.21 -4.93 -22.15
CA ASN A 29 22.93 -5.60 -21.94
C ASN A 29 21.74 -4.78 -22.46
N PHE A 30 21.78 -3.46 -22.28
CA PHE A 30 20.74 -2.57 -22.79
C PHE A 30 20.66 -2.60 -24.32
N VAL A 31 21.79 -2.48 -25.01
CA VAL A 31 21.79 -2.48 -26.49
C VAL A 31 21.29 -3.81 -27.04
N LYS A 32 21.63 -4.94 -26.40
CA LYS A 32 21.10 -6.27 -26.77
C LYS A 32 19.59 -6.41 -26.51
N ALA A 33 19.04 -5.73 -25.51
CA ALA A 33 17.60 -5.74 -25.26
C ALA A 33 16.82 -4.99 -26.35
N GLU A 34 17.37 -3.88 -26.84
CA GLU A 34 16.77 -3.08 -27.93
C GLU A 34 17.01 -3.69 -29.32
N ILE A 35 18.20 -4.25 -29.55
CA ILE A 35 18.62 -4.81 -30.85
C ILE A 35 19.27 -6.19 -30.61
N PRO A 36 18.48 -7.27 -30.56
CA PRO A 36 18.96 -8.60 -30.16
C PRO A 36 20.06 -9.20 -31.03
N THR A 37 20.15 -8.77 -32.29
CA THR A 37 21.17 -9.24 -33.26
C THR A 37 22.46 -8.42 -33.23
N TRP A 38 22.53 -7.36 -32.44
CA TRP A 38 23.70 -6.51 -32.33
C TRP A 38 24.83 -7.21 -31.56
N LYS A 39 26.08 -6.98 -32.03
CA LYS A 39 27.29 -7.45 -31.34
C LYS A 39 28.25 -6.29 -31.07
N PRO A 40 29.00 -6.30 -29.95
CA PRO A 40 29.90 -5.22 -29.55
C PRO A 40 30.87 -4.75 -30.64
N GLU A 41 31.35 -5.68 -31.47
CA GLU A 41 32.26 -5.43 -32.59
C GLU A 41 31.67 -4.58 -33.73
N HIS A 42 30.37 -4.26 -33.72
CA HIS A 42 29.73 -3.38 -34.71
C HIS A 42 29.79 -1.88 -34.34
N GLY A 43 30.10 -1.56 -33.08
CA GLY A 43 30.18 -0.19 -32.57
C GLY A 43 28.85 0.59 -32.57
N ILE A 44 28.85 1.77 -31.94
CA ILE A 44 27.75 2.74 -31.89
C ILE A 44 28.36 4.13 -32.11
N CYS A 45 27.67 5.02 -32.81
CA CYS A 45 28.21 6.37 -33.06
C CYS A 45 28.11 7.27 -31.82
N GLU A 46 29.01 8.26 -31.75
CA GLU A 46 29.17 9.16 -30.61
C GLU A 46 27.88 9.92 -30.24
N GLN A 47 27.10 10.36 -31.23
CA GLN A 47 25.82 11.05 -30.97
C GLN A 47 24.77 10.15 -30.30
N CYS A 48 24.72 8.87 -30.65
CA CYS A 48 23.82 7.92 -29.98
C CYS A 48 24.32 7.59 -28.56
N LEU A 49 25.64 7.54 -28.39
CA LEU A 49 26.27 7.33 -27.10
C LEU A 49 26.01 8.51 -26.13
N GLU A 50 26.15 9.75 -26.58
CA GLU A 50 25.85 10.95 -25.78
C GLU A 50 24.36 11.05 -25.39
N LYS A 51 23.45 10.62 -26.28
CA LYS A 51 22.02 10.53 -25.95
C LYS A 51 21.76 9.52 -24.83
N PHE A 52 22.47 8.39 -24.83
CA PHE A 52 22.36 7.41 -23.75
C PHE A 52 22.89 7.98 -22.42
N TYR A 53 24.05 8.66 -22.44
CA TYR A 53 24.62 9.27 -21.25
C TYR A 53 23.80 10.43 -20.69
N SER A 54 23.23 11.27 -21.55
CA SER A 54 22.36 12.36 -21.10
C SER A 54 21.05 11.82 -20.50
N ALA A 55 20.50 10.74 -21.06
CA ALA A 55 19.35 10.06 -20.47
C ALA A 55 19.68 9.44 -19.10
N HIS A 56 20.81 8.74 -18.95
CA HIS A 56 21.19 8.12 -17.67
C HIS A 56 21.75 9.08 -16.61
N ASN A 57 22.42 10.16 -17.00
CA ASN A 57 22.93 11.17 -16.06
C ASN A 57 21.89 12.25 -15.71
N SER A 58 20.74 12.31 -16.39
CA SER A 58 19.61 13.18 -16.01
C SER A 58 18.97 12.81 -14.67
N SER A 59 19.21 11.60 -14.15
CA SER A 59 18.83 11.18 -12.80
C SER A 59 19.87 11.51 -11.71
N ARG A 60 20.96 12.22 -12.04
CA ARG A 60 22.06 12.46 -11.07
C ARG A 60 22.50 13.92 -10.84
N LYS A 61 21.95 14.95 -11.48
CA LYS A 61 22.38 16.35 -11.19
C LYS A 61 21.26 17.41 -11.30
N LYS A 62 20.76 17.84 -10.14
CA LYS A 62 20.44 19.25 -9.86
C LYS A 62 21.07 19.63 -8.52
N ALA A 63 22.27 20.20 -8.57
CA ALA A 63 22.84 21.00 -7.49
C ALA A 63 23.48 22.24 -8.14
N HIS A 64 23.05 23.41 -7.68
CA HIS A 64 23.52 24.72 -8.11
C HIS A 64 25.01 24.94 -7.77
N LYS A 65 25.72 25.67 -8.64
CA LYS A 65 27.08 26.16 -8.41
C LYS A 65 27.10 27.21 -7.29
N THR A 66 28.06 27.08 -6.36
CA THR A 66 28.62 28.19 -5.58
C THR A 66 30.13 28.09 -5.67
N ASP A 67 30.78 29.19 -6.07
CA ASP A 67 32.23 29.33 -6.21
C ASP A 67 32.88 29.50 -4.84
N GLU A 68 33.61 28.47 -4.38
CA GLU A 68 34.75 28.55 -3.46
C GLU A 68 35.48 27.18 -3.49
N PRO A 69 36.82 27.13 -3.62
CA PRO A 69 37.53 25.85 -3.72
C PRO A 69 37.43 25.09 -2.39
N THR A 70 36.78 23.93 -2.43
CA THR A 70 36.65 23.05 -1.26
C THR A 70 38.02 22.52 -0.86
N VAL A 71 38.51 22.92 0.32
CA VAL A 71 39.66 22.30 0.96
C VAL A 71 39.28 20.89 1.38
N ILE A 72 40.05 19.89 0.95
CA ILE A 72 39.93 18.52 1.45
C ILE A 72 40.43 18.53 2.88
N VAL A 73 39.52 18.64 3.85
CA VAL A 73 39.79 18.15 5.20
C VAL A 73 39.75 16.64 5.08
N GLU A 74 40.90 15.98 5.22
CA GLU A 74 40.94 14.54 5.47
C GLU A 74 40.09 14.30 6.72
N LYS A 75 38.84 13.91 6.52
CA LYS A 75 38.03 13.37 7.60
C LYS A 75 38.68 12.05 7.96
N ASP A 76 39.34 12.03 9.11
CA ASP A 76 39.55 10.81 9.86
C ASP A 76 38.32 9.94 9.69
N ARG A 77 38.50 8.72 9.20
CA ARG A 77 37.42 7.74 9.14
C ARG A 77 36.95 7.56 10.58
N ILE A 78 35.86 8.24 10.93
CA ILE A 78 35.16 7.99 12.17
C ILE A 78 34.84 6.50 12.13
N PRO A 79 35.38 5.68 13.03
CA PRO A 79 35.04 4.28 13.05
C PRO A 79 33.53 4.23 13.26
N VAL A 80 32.80 3.74 12.25
CA VAL A 80 31.42 3.33 12.46
C VAL A 80 31.51 2.20 13.47
N GLN A 81 31.32 2.54 14.74
CA GLN A 81 31.18 1.56 15.79
C GLN A 81 30.08 0.62 15.30
N LYS A 82 30.39 -0.67 15.17
CA LYS A 82 29.37 -1.70 15.00
C LYS A 82 28.57 -1.73 16.29
N GLU A 83 27.63 -0.80 16.46
CA GLU A 83 26.57 -0.94 17.44
C GLU A 83 25.87 -2.26 17.14
N ASP A 84 25.75 -3.10 18.16
CA ASP A 84 25.23 -4.47 18.04
C ASP A 84 23.91 -4.47 17.26
N GLN A 85 23.92 -5.16 16.13
CA GLN A 85 22.83 -5.16 15.14
C GLN A 85 21.51 -5.74 15.68
N ASN A 86 21.52 -6.33 16.88
CA ASN A 86 20.35 -6.80 17.63
C ASN A 86 19.65 -5.72 18.48
N GLN A 87 20.18 -4.49 18.55
CA GLN A 87 19.68 -3.44 19.46
C GLN A 87 18.75 -2.40 18.80
N ARG A 88 18.54 -2.47 17.49
CA ARG A 88 17.70 -1.50 16.76
C ARG A 88 16.27 -2.01 16.58
N GLY A 89 15.32 -1.26 17.12
CA GLY A 89 13.89 -1.51 16.96
C GLY A 89 13.14 -0.21 16.64
N CYS A 90 11.95 -0.32 16.08
CA CYS A 90 11.03 0.80 16.00
C CYS A 90 9.60 0.37 16.26
N LEU A 91 8.79 1.34 16.67
CA LEU A 91 7.34 1.20 16.74
C LEU A 91 6.73 2.05 15.65
N VAL A 92 5.75 1.48 14.95
CA VAL A 92 4.97 2.18 13.93
C VAL A 92 3.53 2.18 14.37
N THR A 93 2.90 3.36 14.44
CA THR A 93 1.46 3.43 14.70
C THR A 93 0.70 2.90 13.48
N ILE A 94 0.01 1.78 13.64
CA ILE A 94 -0.79 1.17 12.57
C ILE A 94 -2.30 1.45 12.72
N HIS A 95 -2.73 1.90 13.90
CA HIS A 95 -4.10 2.33 14.18
C HIS A 95 -4.09 3.34 15.34
N GLY A 96 -5.05 4.27 15.36
CA GLY A 96 -5.14 5.33 16.36
C GLY A 96 -4.57 6.67 15.90
N GLN A 97 -4.35 7.58 16.86
CA GLN A 97 -3.79 8.90 16.56
C GLN A 97 -2.33 8.80 16.11
N ASN A 98 -1.94 9.62 15.13
CA ASN A 98 -0.61 9.58 14.50
C ASN A 98 -0.34 8.32 13.67
N MET A 99 -1.34 7.77 12.98
CA MET A 99 -1.16 6.64 12.05
C MET A 99 0.01 6.87 11.08
N GLY A 100 0.86 5.87 10.91
CA GLY A 100 2.09 5.92 10.11
C GLY A 100 3.29 6.55 10.82
N LYS A 101 3.11 7.18 11.99
CA LYS A 101 4.22 7.75 12.74
C LYS A 101 5.15 6.66 13.25
N ARG A 102 6.45 6.92 13.09
CA ARG A 102 7.54 6.06 13.55
C ARG A 102 8.16 6.59 14.83
N TYR A 103 8.45 5.68 15.74
CA TYR A 103 9.19 5.94 16.97
C TYR A 103 10.40 5.03 16.98
N GLU A 104 11.59 5.64 16.91
CA GLU A 104 12.85 4.89 16.98
C GLU A 104 13.14 4.48 18.43
N LEU A 105 13.46 3.21 18.61
CA LEU A 105 13.94 2.66 19.85
C LEU A 105 15.46 2.51 19.70
N ILE A 106 16.20 3.47 20.26
CA ILE A 106 17.66 3.51 20.25
C ILE A 106 18.10 3.46 21.71
N ASN A 107 18.19 2.25 22.29
CA ASN A 107 18.71 2.00 23.66
C ASN A 107 18.19 2.94 24.76
N GLN A 108 17.00 3.50 24.57
CA GLN A 108 16.37 4.46 25.47
C GLN A 108 14.99 3.96 25.83
N GLU A 109 14.65 4.12 27.11
CA GLU A 109 13.28 3.98 27.56
C GLU A 109 12.40 5.01 26.86
N LYS A 110 11.25 4.58 26.36
CA LYS A 110 10.19 5.44 25.84
C LYS A 110 8.94 5.21 26.67
N ILE A 111 8.37 6.28 27.19
CA ILE A 111 7.10 6.22 27.89
C ILE A 111 5.97 6.52 26.90
N VAL A 112 4.97 5.64 26.91
CA VAL A 112 3.73 5.77 26.14
C VAL A 112 2.63 6.26 27.08
N GLY A 113 1.86 7.26 26.67
CA GLY A 113 0.74 7.75 27.48
C GLY A 113 0.09 9.02 26.94
N ARG A 114 -0.98 9.48 27.60
CA ARG A 114 -1.71 10.70 27.18
C ARG A 114 -0.99 12.01 27.51
N SER A 115 -0.05 11.96 28.46
CA SER A 115 0.68 13.16 28.89
C SER A 115 1.50 13.76 27.75
N MET A 116 1.62 15.08 27.72
CA MET A 116 2.54 15.79 26.82
C MET A 116 4.01 15.43 27.08
N ALA A 117 4.33 14.96 28.28
CA ALA A 117 5.67 14.57 28.67
C ALA A 117 6.09 13.18 28.15
N CYS A 118 5.16 12.40 27.59
CA CYS A 118 5.46 11.08 27.02
C CYS A 118 6.10 11.22 25.64
N GLU A 119 7.16 10.45 25.38
CA GLU A 119 7.81 10.39 24.07
C GLU A 119 6.87 9.82 23.00
N ILE A 120 6.03 8.86 23.38
CA ILE A 120 4.97 8.30 22.53
C ILE A 120 3.63 8.76 23.07
N ARG A 121 3.18 9.92 22.58
CA ARG A 121 1.91 10.51 23.01
C ARG A 121 0.71 9.85 22.32
N VAL A 122 -0.22 9.35 23.14
CA VAL A 122 -1.52 8.82 22.72
C VAL A 122 -2.61 9.63 23.43
N ASN A 123 -3.13 10.66 22.77
CA ASN A 123 -4.05 11.63 23.38
C ASN A 123 -5.50 11.14 23.36
N GLU A 124 -5.77 10.09 24.14
CA GLU A 124 -7.08 9.47 24.31
C GLU A 124 -7.47 9.46 25.80
N GLU A 125 -8.76 9.61 26.11
CA GLU A 125 -9.23 9.68 27.50
C GLU A 125 -9.03 8.37 28.27
N ASN A 126 -9.18 7.24 27.56
CA ASN A 126 -8.98 5.88 28.09
C ASN A 126 -7.50 5.49 28.21
N VAL A 127 -6.55 6.41 27.99
CA VAL A 127 -5.12 6.17 28.15
C VAL A 127 -4.60 6.91 29.38
N SER A 128 -3.91 6.22 30.30
CA SER A 128 -3.25 6.82 31.46
C SER A 128 -2.17 7.85 31.07
N ARG A 129 -1.89 8.81 31.97
CA ARG A 129 -0.91 9.90 31.73
C ARG A 129 0.46 9.34 31.34
N GLN A 130 0.91 8.34 32.07
CA GLN A 130 1.95 7.41 31.70
C GLN A 130 1.29 6.02 31.76
N HIS A 131 1.27 5.30 30.66
CA HIS A 131 0.48 4.09 30.48
C HIS A 131 1.37 2.85 30.44
N ALA A 132 2.39 2.90 29.60
CA ALA A 132 3.37 1.84 29.45
C ALA A 132 4.74 2.45 29.23
N ARG A 133 5.78 1.68 29.50
CA ARG A 133 7.13 1.97 29.05
C ARG A 133 7.65 0.87 28.15
N ILE A 134 8.47 1.26 27.19
CA ILE A 134 9.16 0.33 26.30
C ILE A 134 10.65 0.62 26.42
N TYR A 135 11.41 -0.39 26.81
CA TYR A 135 12.84 -0.25 27.09
C TYR A 135 13.61 -1.47 26.63
N PHE A 136 14.91 -1.31 26.44
CA PHE A 136 15.83 -2.40 26.12
C PHE A 136 16.40 -2.98 27.41
N ASN A 137 16.24 -4.28 27.64
CA ASN A 137 16.71 -4.95 28.86
C ASN A 137 18.15 -5.49 28.76
N GLY A 138 18.87 -5.16 27.68
CA GLY A 138 20.19 -5.68 27.37
C GLY A 138 20.18 -6.78 26.30
N THR A 139 19.06 -7.46 26.10
CA THR A 139 18.92 -8.50 25.05
C THR A 139 17.77 -8.22 24.10
N ASN A 140 16.60 -7.83 24.61
CA ASN A 140 15.41 -7.57 23.82
C ASN A 140 14.70 -6.30 24.28
N TYR A 141 13.83 -5.78 23.43
CA TYR A 141 12.87 -4.76 23.85
C TYR A 141 11.75 -5.40 24.66
N VAL A 142 11.33 -4.72 25.71
CA VAL A 142 10.28 -5.15 26.64
C VAL A 142 9.24 -4.04 26.69
N VAL A 143 7.97 -4.42 26.64
CA VAL A 143 6.85 -3.55 27.00
C VAL A 143 6.44 -3.86 28.43
N GLU A 144 6.29 -2.83 29.25
CA GLU A 144 5.86 -2.93 30.64
C GLU A 144 4.73 -1.94 30.90
N ASP A 145 3.63 -2.43 31.46
CA ASP A 145 2.49 -1.63 31.89
C ASP A 145 2.83 -0.88 33.18
N LEU A 146 2.58 0.43 33.21
CA LEU A 146 2.86 1.29 34.36
C LEU A 146 1.65 1.42 35.28
N ASN A 147 1.02 0.29 35.62
CA ASN A 147 -0.25 0.21 36.36
C ASN A 147 -1.33 1.09 35.71
N SER A 148 -1.48 0.96 34.40
CA SER A 148 -2.47 1.73 33.66
C SER A 148 -3.90 1.32 34.05
N THR A 149 -4.84 2.25 33.91
CA THR A 149 -6.24 2.01 34.30
C THR A 149 -6.89 0.92 33.43
N ASN A 150 -6.60 0.94 32.13
CA ASN A 150 -7.25 0.05 31.16
C ASN A 150 -6.35 -1.11 30.70
N GLY A 151 -5.07 -1.12 31.09
CA GLY A 151 -4.12 -2.17 30.75
C GLY A 151 -3.46 -1.98 29.39
N THR A 152 -2.23 -2.47 29.31
CA THR A 152 -1.49 -2.65 28.06
C THR A 152 -1.71 -4.07 27.53
N PHE A 153 -1.91 -4.21 26.21
CA PHE A 153 -2.14 -5.51 25.58
C PHE A 153 -1.09 -5.78 24.51
N LEU A 154 -0.54 -7.00 24.50
CA LEU A 154 0.35 -7.51 23.46
C LEU A 154 -0.37 -8.60 22.69
N ASN A 155 -0.56 -8.43 21.38
CA ASN A 155 -1.26 -9.38 20.51
C ASN A 155 -2.61 -9.84 21.11
N THR A 156 -3.43 -8.89 21.60
CA THR A 156 -4.72 -9.10 22.30
C THR A 156 -4.67 -9.60 23.76
N LYS A 157 -3.51 -10.02 24.26
CA LYS A 157 -3.36 -10.47 25.65
C LYS A 157 -2.92 -9.32 26.55
N LYS A 158 -3.62 -9.10 27.67
CA LYS A 158 -3.19 -8.12 28.69
C LYS A 158 -1.85 -8.55 29.30
N VAL A 159 -0.89 -7.62 29.39
CA VAL A 159 0.45 -7.88 29.91
C VAL A 159 0.82 -6.88 31.00
N THR A 160 1.55 -7.34 32.01
CA THR A 160 2.25 -6.47 32.97
C THR A 160 3.65 -6.17 32.48
N SER A 161 4.36 -7.18 31.99
CA SER A 161 5.64 -7.05 31.29
C SER A 161 5.80 -8.19 30.30
N SER A 162 6.27 -7.90 29.09
CA SER A 162 6.54 -8.93 28.07
C SER A 162 7.63 -8.49 27.10
N VAL A 163 8.45 -9.45 26.68
CA VAL A 163 9.42 -9.26 25.59
C VAL A 163 8.67 -9.06 24.28
N LEU A 164 9.14 -8.13 23.45
CA LEU A 164 8.64 -7.87 22.11
C LEU A 164 9.42 -8.69 21.08
N SER A 165 8.68 -9.37 20.22
CA SER A 165 9.16 -10.07 19.04
C SER A 165 8.77 -9.33 17.77
N ASP A 166 9.53 -9.49 16.70
CA ASP A 166 9.26 -8.83 15.43
C ASP A 166 7.82 -9.04 14.95
N GLY A 167 7.14 -7.95 14.60
CA GLY A 167 5.75 -7.96 14.13
C GLY A 167 4.69 -7.88 15.23
N ASP A 168 5.09 -7.94 16.49
CA ASP A 168 4.16 -7.84 17.63
C ASP A 168 3.35 -6.54 17.64
N LEU A 169 2.11 -6.65 18.10
CA LEU A 169 1.16 -5.54 18.21
C LEU A 169 0.98 -5.14 19.68
N VAL A 170 1.44 -3.95 20.04
CA VAL A 170 1.21 -3.32 21.33
C VAL A 170 -0.02 -2.43 21.23
N MET A 171 -1.06 -2.73 22.00
CA MET A 171 -2.32 -1.99 22.03
C MET A 171 -2.48 -1.25 23.34
N ILE A 172 -2.74 0.05 23.24
CA ILE A 172 -2.89 0.98 24.37
C ILE A 172 -4.07 1.90 24.04
N GLY A 173 -5.18 1.75 24.78
CA GLY A 173 -6.45 2.38 24.40
C GLY A 173 -6.91 1.87 23.03
N ASN A 174 -7.22 2.80 22.12
CA ASN A 174 -7.58 2.48 20.74
C ASN A 174 -6.36 2.52 19.79
N THR A 175 -5.17 2.87 20.30
CA THR A 175 -3.96 2.94 19.48
C THR A 175 -3.26 1.59 19.41
N ILE A 176 -2.83 1.20 18.20
CA ILE A 176 -2.06 -0.03 17.95
C ILE A 176 -0.70 0.35 17.37
N LEU A 177 0.36 -0.06 18.07
CA LEU A 177 1.75 0.10 17.69
C LEU A 177 2.31 -1.25 17.25
N LYS A 178 2.86 -1.34 16.03
CA LYS A 178 3.55 -2.53 15.56
C LYS A 178 5.04 -2.41 15.83
N TYR A 179 5.62 -3.40 16.50
CA TYR A 179 7.05 -3.50 16.72
C TYR A 179 7.74 -4.12 15.50
N ILE A 180 8.82 -3.48 15.05
CA ILE A 180 9.66 -3.93 13.94
C ILE A 180 11.10 -3.98 14.45
N SER A 181 11.76 -5.12 14.26
CA SER A 181 13.15 -5.36 14.66
C SER A 181 14.01 -5.89 13.51
N GLY A 182 15.33 -5.86 13.69
CA GLY A 182 16.29 -6.55 12.82
C GLY A 182 16.97 -5.70 11.75
N GLN A 183 17.79 -6.36 10.92
CA GLN A 183 18.77 -5.73 10.02
C GLN A 183 18.17 -4.90 8.88
N ASN A 184 16.88 -5.07 8.58
CA ASN A 184 16.17 -4.39 7.48
C ASN A 184 14.95 -3.59 7.99
N PHE A 185 15.03 -2.98 9.17
CA PHE A 185 13.90 -2.23 9.74
C PHE A 185 13.45 -1.07 8.83
N GLU A 186 14.34 -0.46 8.03
CA GLU A 186 13.97 0.56 7.05
C GLU A 186 13.05 0.00 5.96
N ASN A 187 13.43 -1.11 5.33
CA ASN A 187 12.57 -1.78 4.34
C ASN A 187 11.23 -2.20 4.96
N ARG A 188 11.24 -2.77 6.16
CA ARG A 188 10.02 -3.16 6.87
C ARG A 188 9.14 -1.98 7.25
N TYR A 189 9.77 -0.85 7.60
CA TYR A 189 9.07 0.40 7.84
C TYR A 189 8.45 0.94 6.55
N HIS A 190 9.20 0.93 5.44
CA HIS A 190 8.68 1.32 4.13
C HIS A 190 7.53 0.41 3.68
N GLU A 191 7.63 -0.90 3.91
CA GLU A 191 6.54 -1.86 3.67
C GLU A 191 5.31 -1.55 4.53
N GLU A 192 5.49 -1.24 5.81
CA GLU A 192 4.37 -0.90 6.69
C GLU A 192 3.75 0.46 6.34
N LEU A 193 4.56 1.47 6.02
CA LEU A 193 4.08 2.74 5.49
C LEU A 193 3.30 2.54 4.19
N TYR A 194 3.82 1.73 3.27
CA TYR A 194 3.11 1.38 2.05
C TYR A 194 1.78 0.70 2.37
N ARG A 195 1.78 -0.25 3.31
CA ARG A 195 0.55 -0.92 3.75
C ARG A 195 -0.46 0.08 4.32
N LEU A 196 -0.05 0.99 5.20
CA LEU A 196 -0.92 2.02 5.79
C LEU A 196 -1.41 3.03 4.75
N ALA A 197 -0.58 3.34 3.75
CA ALA A 197 -0.93 4.22 2.65
C ALA A 197 -1.87 3.55 1.64
N THR A 198 -1.97 2.23 1.61
CA THR A 198 -2.73 1.49 0.58
C THR A 198 -3.93 0.69 1.10
N ILE A 199 -3.96 0.35 2.39
CA ILE A 199 -4.97 -0.54 3.00
C ILE A 199 -5.87 0.24 3.97
N ASP A 200 -7.16 -0.06 3.95
CA ASP A 200 -8.15 0.45 4.90
C ASP A 200 -7.92 -0.17 6.29
N GLY A 201 -7.87 0.69 7.32
CA GLY A 201 -7.55 0.29 8.70
C GLY A 201 -8.59 -0.64 9.33
N LEU A 202 -9.87 -0.53 8.94
CA LEU A 202 -10.95 -1.33 9.50
C LEU A 202 -11.08 -2.68 8.80
N THR A 203 -11.28 -2.64 7.48
CA THR A 203 -11.71 -3.77 6.65
C THR A 203 -10.56 -4.54 6.00
N ARG A 204 -9.34 -3.97 6.04
CA ARG A 204 -8.10 -4.59 5.53
C ARG A 204 -8.07 -4.82 4.01
N VAL A 205 -9.04 -4.28 3.28
CA VAL A 205 -9.01 -4.19 1.80
C VAL A 205 -8.32 -2.90 1.37
N TYR A 206 -8.16 -2.64 0.08
CA TYR A 206 -7.52 -1.41 -0.36
C TYR A 206 -8.30 -0.16 0.06
N ASN A 207 -7.60 0.93 0.31
CA ASN A 207 -8.23 2.23 0.53
C ASN A 207 -8.55 2.92 -0.80
N LYS A 208 -9.39 3.95 -0.73
CA LYS A 208 -9.83 4.72 -1.91
C LYS A 208 -8.67 5.32 -2.71
N ALA A 209 -7.66 5.87 -2.04
CA ALA A 209 -6.55 6.59 -2.69
C ALA A 209 -5.74 5.65 -3.59
N PHE A 210 -5.27 4.53 -3.06
CA PHE A 210 -4.57 3.52 -3.83
C PHE A 210 -5.43 2.95 -4.95
N PHE A 211 -6.69 2.67 -4.65
CA PHE A 211 -7.61 2.09 -5.62
C PHE A 211 -7.88 3.01 -6.82
N GLN A 212 -7.95 4.33 -6.61
CA GLN A 212 -8.11 5.29 -7.70
C GLN A 212 -6.90 5.32 -8.63
N GLU A 213 -5.68 5.31 -8.09
CA GLU A 213 -4.47 5.16 -8.90
C GLU A 213 -4.52 3.84 -9.68
N LYS A 214 -4.86 2.75 -9.00
CA LYS A 214 -4.89 1.42 -9.61
C LYS A 214 -5.91 1.31 -10.75
N LEU A 215 -7.08 1.91 -10.58
CA LEU A 215 -8.09 2.00 -11.63
C LEU A 215 -7.56 2.75 -12.86
N GLN A 216 -6.83 3.86 -12.67
CA GLN A 216 -6.24 4.61 -13.79
C GLN A 216 -5.18 3.80 -14.53
N GLU A 217 -4.35 3.04 -13.82
CA GLU A 217 -3.37 2.14 -14.42
C GLU A 217 -4.03 1.05 -15.26
N GLU A 218 -4.97 0.31 -14.67
CA GLU A 218 -5.64 -0.81 -15.37
C GLU A 218 -6.51 -0.30 -16.52
N PHE A 219 -7.14 0.88 -16.40
CA PHE A 219 -7.85 1.53 -17.50
C PHE A 219 -6.93 1.83 -18.69
N LYS A 220 -5.78 2.48 -18.44
CA LYS A 220 -4.80 2.79 -19.49
C LYS A 220 -4.27 1.51 -20.15
N ARG A 221 -4.00 0.48 -19.35
CA ARG A 221 -3.54 -0.83 -19.80
C ARG A 221 -4.59 -1.51 -20.68
N ALA A 222 -5.83 -1.58 -20.22
CA ALA A 222 -6.94 -2.19 -20.92
C ALA A 222 -7.20 -1.48 -22.27
N LYS A 223 -7.22 -0.14 -22.29
CA LYS A 223 -7.38 0.65 -23.52
C LYS A 223 -6.23 0.44 -24.51
N ARG A 224 -4.98 0.45 -24.02
CA ARG A 224 -3.77 0.26 -24.87
C ARG A 224 -3.74 -1.11 -25.52
N TYR A 225 -4.09 -2.15 -24.78
CA TYR A 225 -3.99 -3.54 -25.24
C TYR A 225 -5.32 -4.14 -25.70
N LYS A 226 -6.39 -3.32 -25.78
CA LYS A 226 -7.76 -3.77 -26.11
C LYS A 226 -8.20 -4.96 -25.25
N ARG A 227 -7.92 -4.89 -23.94
CA ARG A 227 -8.32 -5.90 -22.96
C ARG A 227 -9.62 -5.48 -22.28
N GLU A 228 -10.34 -6.49 -21.83
CA GLU A 228 -11.55 -6.33 -21.04
C GLU A 228 -11.22 -5.76 -19.67
N LEU A 229 -12.11 -4.91 -19.15
CA LEU A 229 -12.01 -4.34 -17.82
C LEU A 229 -13.42 -4.04 -17.31
N SER A 230 -13.83 -4.71 -16.26
CA SER A 230 -15.10 -4.43 -15.59
C SER A 230 -14.87 -3.77 -14.23
N PHE A 231 -15.89 -3.07 -13.76
CA PHE A 231 -15.90 -2.37 -12.50
C PHE A 231 -17.20 -2.67 -11.76
N ILE A 232 -17.10 -2.91 -10.46
CA ILE A 232 -18.25 -3.11 -9.58
C ILE A 232 -18.21 -2.03 -8.51
N LEU A 233 -19.35 -1.39 -8.24
CA LEU A 233 -19.56 -0.54 -7.08
C LEU A 233 -20.73 -1.11 -6.28
N PHE A 234 -20.61 -1.21 -4.96
CA PHE A 234 -21.69 -1.72 -4.12
C PHE A 234 -21.71 -1.04 -2.76
N ASP A 235 -22.86 -1.13 -2.11
CA ASP A 235 -23.15 -0.45 -0.86
C ASP A 235 -24.03 -1.34 0.02
N LEU A 236 -23.80 -1.30 1.34
CA LEU A 236 -24.64 -2.02 2.29
C LEU A 236 -26.00 -1.34 2.43
N ASP A 237 -27.05 -2.12 2.15
CA ASP A 237 -28.41 -1.65 2.27
C ASP A 237 -28.74 -1.35 3.73
N HIS A 238 -29.31 -0.17 3.99
CA HIS A 238 -29.79 0.25 5.31
C HIS A 238 -28.70 0.26 6.41
N PHE A 239 -27.43 0.48 6.06
CA PHE A 239 -26.33 0.50 7.02
C PHE A 239 -26.52 1.49 8.19
N HIS A 240 -27.13 2.65 7.93
CA HIS A 240 -27.50 3.59 8.99
C HIS A 240 -28.47 2.98 10.01
N ASN A 241 -29.50 2.26 9.56
CA ASN A 241 -30.46 1.60 10.45
C ASN A 241 -29.78 0.51 11.26
N LEU A 242 -28.92 -0.29 10.63
CA LEU A 242 -28.12 -1.31 11.32
C LEU A 242 -27.31 -0.69 12.47
N ASN A 243 -26.63 0.43 12.22
CA ASN A 243 -25.87 1.11 13.27
C ASN A 243 -26.77 1.68 14.38
N ASN A 244 -27.98 2.15 14.04
CA ASN A 244 -28.92 2.64 15.04
C ASN A 244 -29.48 1.51 15.91
N ASP A 245 -29.74 0.35 15.33
CA ASP A 245 -30.38 -0.79 16.00
C ASP A 245 -29.37 -1.61 16.82
N TYR A 246 -28.14 -1.78 16.32
CA TYR A 246 -27.11 -2.67 16.90
C TYR A 246 -25.83 -1.94 17.36
N GLY A 247 -25.73 -0.64 17.11
CA GLY A 247 -24.56 0.17 17.44
C GLY A 247 -23.42 0.08 16.41
N HIS A 248 -22.52 1.06 16.45
CA HIS A 248 -21.40 1.17 15.50
C HIS A 248 -20.42 -0.01 15.54
N LEU A 249 -20.25 -0.66 16.70
CA LEU A 249 -19.37 -1.82 16.82
C LEU A 249 -19.90 -3.02 16.00
N ALA A 250 -21.23 -3.21 15.97
CA ALA A 250 -21.87 -4.21 15.13
C ALA A 250 -21.70 -3.88 13.64
N GLY A 251 -21.86 -2.61 13.26
CA GLY A 251 -21.58 -2.15 11.89
C GLY A 251 -20.14 -2.43 11.45
N ASP A 252 -19.17 -2.08 12.29
CA ASP A 252 -17.75 -2.36 12.05
C ASP A 252 -17.47 -3.87 11.90
N TYR A 253 -18.11 -4.71 12.70
CA TYR A 253 -18.02 -6.16 12.62
C TYR A 253 -18.57 -6.69 11.29
N VAL A 254 -19.73 -6.21 10.87
CA VAL A 254 -20.35 -6.58 9.59
C VAL A 254 -19.46 -6.20 8.41
N LEU A 255 -18.94 -4.96 8.38
CA LEU A 255 -18.05 -4.50 7.31
C LEU A 255 -16.78 -5.37 7.21
N LYS A 256 -16.14 -5.68 8.35
CA LYS A 256 -14.95 -6.54 8.41
C LYS A 256 -15.24 -7.94 7.86
N THR A 257 -16.29 -8.56 8.38
CA THR A 257 -16.67 -9.94 8.06
C THR A 257 -17.05 -10.08 6.59
N MET A 258 -17.86 -9.13 6.08
CA MET A 258 -18.25 -9.09 4.68
C MET A 258 -17.02 -8.97 3.78
N CYS A 259 -16.13 -8.00 4.05
CA CYS A 259 -14.95 -7.77 3.23
C CYS A 259 -14.00 -8.97 3.18
N ALA A 260 -13.74 -9.60 4.33
CA ALA A 260 -12.89 -10.79 4.39
C ALA A 260 -13.45 -11.95 3.53
N ASN A 261 -14.77 -12.15 3.57
CA ASN A 261 -15.43 -13.17 2.76
C ASN A 261 -15.41 -12.84 1.26
N ILE A 262 -15.67 -11.58 0.88
CA ILE A 262 -15.60 -11.15 -0.53
C ILE A 262 -14.17 -11.33 -1.05
N GLN A 263 -13.17 -10.87 -0.31
CA GLN A 263 -11.75 -10.97 -0.68
C GLN A 263 -11.34 -12.42 -0.97
N ASN A 264 -11.85 -13.39 -0.22
CA ASN A 264 -11.57 -14.83 -0.43
C ASN A 264 -12.20 -15.41 -1.71
N LYS A 265 -13.18 -14.72 -2.31
CA LYS A 265 -13.80 -15.12 -3.59
C LYS A 265 -13.14 -14.47 -4.80
N LEU A 266 -12.36 -13.41 -4.58
CA LEU A 266 -11.71 -12.65 -5.64
C LEU A 266 -10.39 -13.29 -6.06
N ARG A 267 -10.03 -13.11 -7.34
CA ARG A 267 -8.75 -13.57 -7.87
C ARG A 267 -7.63 -12.65 -7.38
N LYS A 268 -6.39 -13.12 -7.46
CA LYS A 268 -5.21 -12.33 -7.09
C LYS A 268 -5.09 -10.98 -7.82
N ASN A 269 -5.62 -10.88 -9.04
CA ASN A 269 -5.58 -9.67 -9.86
C ASN A 269 -6.87 -8.84 -9.78
N ASP A 270 -7.83 -9.25 -8.97
CA ASP A 270 -9.01 -8.43 -8.68
C ASP A 270 -8.69 -7.56 -7.46
N PHE A 271 -9.10 -6.29 -7.50
CA PHE A 271 -8.81 -5.34 -6.44
C PHE A 271 -10.11 -4.97 -5.76
N LEU A 272 -10.24 -5.21 -4.46
CA LEU A 272 -11.37 -4.76 -3.64
C LEU A 272 -10.92 -3.56 -2.80
N CYS A 273 -11.74 -2.51 -2.74
CA CYS A 273 -11.50 -1.37 -1.87
C CYS A 273 -12.73 -0.93 -1.09
N ARG A 274 -12.47 -0.25 0.03
CA ARG A 274 -13.45 0.60 0.70
C ARG A 274 -13.42 1.98 0.06
N TYR A 275 -14.48 2.31 -0.68
CA TYR A 275 -14.59 3.51 -1.51
C TYR A 275 -15.20 4.70 -0.76
N GLY A 276 -16.08 4.42 0.21
CA GLY A 276 -16.77 5.36 1.09
C GLY A 276 -17.21 4.62 2.36
N GLY A 277 -17.82 5.31 3.34
CA GLY A 277 -18.18 4.75 4.67
C GLY A 277 -18.61 3.28 4.64
N GLU A 278 -19.71 2.99 3.95
CA GLU A 278 -20.24 1.65 3.66
C GLU A 278 -20.20 1.26 2.17
N GLU A 279 -19.51 2.05 1.35
CA GLU A 279 -19.39 1.84 -0.09
C GLU A 279 -18.08 1.13 -0.44
N PHE A 280 -18.15 0.16 -1.34
CA PHE A 280 -17.03 -0.66 -1.77
C PHE A 280 -16.99 -0.79 -3.28
N ALA A 281 -15.78 -0.96 -3.82
CA ALA A 281 -15.59 -1.11 -5.25
C ALA A 281 -14.63 -2.25 -5.59
N ILE A 282 -14.82 -2.84 -6.77
CA ILE A 282 -13.98 -3.91 -7.31
C ILE A 282 -13.52 -3.57 -8.72
N ILE A 283 -12.21 -3.62 -8.96
CA ILE A 283 -11.63 -3.61 -10.32
C ILE A 283 -11.45 -5.06 -10.75
N LEU A 284 -11.95 -5.39 -11.94
CA LEU A 284 -11.87 -6.72 -12.54
C LEU A 284 -11.12 -6.67 -13.87
N PRO A 285 -9.78 -6.72 -13.87
CA PRO A 285 -9.01 -6.78 -15.10
C PRO A 285 -9.29 -8.07 -15.86
N GLU A 286 -9.34 -7.96 -17.19
CA GLU A 286 -9.49 -9.08 -18.11
C GLU A 286 -10.82 -9.86 -17.91
N ILE A 287 -11.85 -9.16 -17.41
CA ILE A 287 -13.21 -9.68 -17.24
C ILE A 287 -14.16 -8.86 -18.09
N LYS A 288 -15.02 -9.57 -18.83
CA LYS A 288 -16.14 -9.00 -19.60
C LYS A 288 -17.33 -8.72 -18.70
N GLY A 289 -18.18 -7.80 -19.14
CA GLY A 289 -19.38 -7.39 -18.41
C GLY A 289 -20.30 -8.52 -17.97
N GLU A 290 -20.56 -9.51 -18.83
CA GLU A 290 -21.39 -10.68 -18.50
C GLU A 290 -20.83 -11.46 -17.30
N ASN A 291 -19.51 -11.71 -17.30
CA ASN A 291 -18.83 -12.40 -16.21
C ASN A 291 -18.75 -11.54 -14.94
N ALA A 292 -18.64 -10.22 -15.09
CA ALA A 292 -18.69 -9.29 -13.96
C ALA A 292 -20.08 -9.29 -13.30
N LEU A 293 -21.17 -9.33 -14.08
CA LEU A 293 -22.53 -9.48 -13.56
C LEU A 293 -22.71 -10.80 -12.80
N VAL A 294 -22.18 -11.91 -13.34
CA VAL A 294 -22.20 -13.20 -12.65
C VAL A 294 -21.46 -13.14 -11.32
N LEU A 295 -20.30 -12.49 -11.26
CA LEU A 295 -19.55 -12.30 -10.01
C LEU A 295 -20.30 -11.38 -9.04
N ALA A 296 -20.86 -10.27 -9.52
CA ALA A 296 -21.67 -9.35 -8.72
C ALA A 296 -22.84 -10.07 -8.05
N GLU A 297 -23.59 -10.89 -8.80
CA GLU A 297 -24.72 -11.63 -8.27
C GLU A 297 -24.30 -12.72 -7.27
N LYS A 298 -23.13 -13.35 -7.49
CA LYS A 298 -22.55 -14.29 -6.51
C LYS A 298 -22.20 -13.58 -5.20
N ILE A 299 -21.58 -12.40 -5.28
CA ILE A 299 -21.24 -11.59 -4.10
C ILE A 299 -22.52 -11.16 -3.38
N ARG A 300 -23.51 -10.64 -4.10
CA ARG A 300 -24.81 -10.23 -3.54
C ARG A 300 -25.49 -11.36 -2.78
N LYS A 301 -25.67 -12.53 -3.42
CA LYS A 301 -26.27 -13.72 -2.79
C LYS A 301 -25.47 -14.21 -1.59
N MET A 302 -24.14 -14.18 -1.68
CA MET A 302 -23.28 -14.57 -0.57
C MET A 302 -23.51 -13.68 0.64
N VAL A 303 -23.59 -12.36 0.47
CA VAL A 303 -23.85 -11.42 1.58
C VAL A 303 -25.26 -11.60 2.14
N GLU A 304 -26.27 -11.74 1.27
CA GLU A 304 -27.67 -11.99 1.66
C GLU A 304 -27.85 -13.25 2.52
N THR A 305 -27.06 -14.29 2.24
CA THR A 305 -27.17 -15.60 2.94
C THR A 305 -26.17 -15.75 4.07
N MET A 306 -25.35 -14.73 4.33
CA MET A 306 -24.35 -14.77 5.39
C MET A 306 -24.98 -14.48 6.75
N GLU A 307 -24.74 -15.34 7.72
CA GLU A 307 -25.17 -15.15 9.10
C GLU A 307 -24.13 -14.32 9.86
N PHE A 308 -24.41 -13.04 10.09
CA PHE A 308 -23.55 -12.19 10.91
C PHE A 308 -23.95 -12.32 12.38
N ASN A 309 -23.24 -13.18 13.12
CA ASN A 309 -23.42 -13.31 14.56
C ASN A 309 -22.55 -12.28 15.30
N PHE A 310 -23.18 -11.29 15.92
CA PHE A 310 -22.52 -10.29 16.76
C PHE A 310 -23.08 -10.38 18.18
N GLU A 311 -22.23 -10.73 19.15
CA GLU A 311 -22.60 -10.88 20.56
C GLU A 311 -23.79 -11.83 20.83
N GLY A 312 -24.00 -12.83 19.96
CA GLY A 312 -25.08 -13.80 20.06
C GLY A 312 -26.35 -13.43 19.28
N GLU A 313 -26.42 -12.22 18.73
CA GLU A 313 -27.51 -11.75 17.87
C GLU A 313 -27.16 -11.97 16.39
N PHE A 314 -28.12 -12.47 15.61
CA PHE A 314 -27.96 -12.67 14.16
C PHE A 314 -28.46 -11.44 13.39
N ILE A 315 -27.56 -10.82 12.63
CA ILE A 315 -27.83 -9.64 11.81
C ILE A 315 -27.88 -10.06 10.35
N ASN A 316 -29.01 -9.78 9.69
CA ASN A 316 -29.16 -10.00 8.26
C ASN A 316 -28.88 -8.70 7.50
N VAL A 317 -28.03 -8.77 6.49
CA VAL A 317 -27.69 -7.62 5.64
C VAL A 317 -27.75 -7.99 4.18
N THR A 318 -28.07 -7.00 3.36
CA THR A 318 -28.03 -7.12 1.90
C THR A 318 -27.16 -6.01 1.33
N ILE A 319 -26.76 -6.18 0.07
CA ILE A 319 -26.05 -5.14 -0.68
C ILE A 319 -26.79 -4.86 -1.98
N SER A 320 -26.75 -3.59 -2.38
CA SER A 320 -27.07 -3.19 -3.75
C SER A 320 -25.77 -3.06 -4.54
N VAL A 321 -25.78 -3.47 -5.80
CA VAL A 321 -24.57 -3.56 -6.63
C VAL A 321 -24.82 -2.90 -7.98
N GLY A 322 -23.87 -2.12 -8.47
CA GLY A 322 -23.83 -1.58 -9.83
C GLY A 322 -22.59 -2.07 -10.57
N VAL A 323 -22.76 -2.49 -11.83
CA VAL A 323 -21.68 -3.02 -12.67
C VAL A 323 -21.52 -2.17 -13.91
N SER A 324 -20.29 -1.86 -14.28
CA SER A 324 -19.94 -1.23 -15.56
C SER A 324 -18.76 -1.95 -16.22
N THR A 325 -18.60 -1.75 -17.53
CA THR A 325 -17.48 -2.34 -18.29
C THR A 325 -16.89 -1.34 -19.27
N LEU A 326 -15.60 -1.47 -19.52
CA LEU A 326 -14.88 -0.67 -20.50
C LEU A 326 -15.42 -0.93 -21.89
N SER A 327 -15.99 0.11 -22.48
CA SER A 327 -16.39 0.14 -23.89
C SER A 327 -15.42 0.97 -24.73
N ALA A 328 -15.57 0.92 -26.06
CA ALA A 328 -14.77 1.74 -26.98
C ALA A 328 -15.02 3.24 -26.78
N GLU A 329 -16.23 3.61 -26.36
CA GLU A 329 -16.70 4.97 -26.11
C GLU A 329 -16.25 5.49 -24.74
N THR A 330 -15.69 4.63 -23.89
CA THR A 330 -15.25 5.03 -22.55
C THR A 330 -13.98 5.88 -22.65
N GLU A 331 -14.12 7.20 -22.46
CA GLU A 331 -13.01 8.14 -22.60
C GLU A 331 -12.02 8.09 -21.42
N LYS A 332 -12.55 8.01 -20.20
CA LYS A 332 -11.80 8.13 -18.94
C LYS A 332 -12.27 7.09 -17.93
N ALA A 333 -11.39 6.70 -17.00
CA ALA A 333 -11.74 5.74 -15.96
C ALA A 333 -12.86 6.25 -15.03
N SER A 334 -13.00 7.57 -14.85
CA SER A 334 -14.12 8.16 -14.11
C SER A 334 -15.49 7.87 -14.74
N SER A 335 -15.54 7.64 -16.07
CA SER A 335 -16.78 7.26 -16.74
C SER A 335 -17.24 5.86 -16.32
N LEU A 336 -16.31 4.91 -16.10
CA LEU A 336 -16.66 3.59 -15.55
C LEU A 336 -17.28 3.69 -14.17
N VAL A 337 -16.68 4.51 -13.30
CA VAL A 337 -17.18 4.74 -11.94
C VAL A 337 -18.58 5.33 -12.00
N LYS A 338 -18.79 6.37 -12.82
CA LYS A 338 -20.09 7.01 -12.97
C LYS A 338 -21.16 6.04 -13.48
N THR A 339 -20.84 5.24 -14.50
CA THR A 339 -21.80 4.25 -15.02
C THR A 339 -22.15 3.17 -13.99
N ALA A 340 -21.20 2.75 -13.16
CA ALA A 340 -21.48 1.81 -12.07
C ALA A 340 -22.30 2.46 -10.94
N ASP A 341 -22.06 3.74 -10.64
CA ASP A 341 -22.84 4.53 -9.69
C ASP A 341 -24.30 4.70 -10.14
N ASP A 342 -24.54 5.07 -11.40
CA ASP A 342 -25.89 5.16 -11.99
C ASP A 342 -26.62 3.81 -11.94
N ALA A 343 -25.90 2.70 -12.17
CA ALA A 343 -26.42 1.34 -12.07
C ALA A 343 -26.74 0.94 -10.62
N LEU A 344 -25.87 1.29 -9.66
CA LEU A 344 -26.08 1.07 -8.24
C LEU A 344 -27.29 1.85 -7.73
N TYR A 345 -27.42 3.12 -8.13
CA TYR A 345 -28.56 3.97 -7.81
C TYR A 345 -29.87 3.34 -8.33
N SER A 346 -29.86 2.83 -9.55
CA SER A 346 -30.99 2.10 -10.14
C SER A 346 -31.35 0.85 -9.34
N ALA A 347 -30.35 0.09 -8.85
CA ALA A 347 -30.58 -1.07 -7.99
C ALA A 347 -31.22 -0.67 -6.64
N LYS A 348 -30.72 0.40 -6.00
CA LYS A 348 -31.28 0.92 -4.74
C LYS A 348 -32.74 1.36 -4.91
N ASN A 349 -33.04 2.11 -5.97
CA ASN A 349 -34.41 2.56 -6.27
C ASN A 349 -35.33 1.41 -6.72
N GLY A 350 -34.76 0.36 -7.32
CA GLY A 350 -35.46 -0.85 -7.71
C GLY A 350 -35.85 -1.77 -6.55
N GLY A 351 -35.69 -1.34 -5.30
CA GLY A 351 -36.03 -2.14 -4.11
C GLY A 351 -34.83 -2.77 -3.40
N ARG A 352 -33.60 -2.33 -3.71
CA ARG A 352 -32.34 -2.80 -3.09
C ARG A 352 -32.10 -4.29 -3.29
N ASN A 353 -31.03 -4.83 -2.68
CA ASN A 353 -30.66 -6.24 -2.76
C ASN A 353 -30.66 -6.79 -4.20
N LYS A 354 -30.09 -6.01 -5.13
CA LYS A 354 -30.11 -6.26 -6.57
C LYS A 354 -28.81 -5.84 -7.23
N VAL A 355 -28.57 -6.39 -8.42
CA VAL A 355 -27.50 -5.98 -9.32
C VAL A 355 -28.08 -5.13 -10.45
N GLY A 356 -27.62 -3.89 -10.56
CA GLY A 356 -27.83 -3.01 -11.70
C GLY A 356 -26.70 -3.17 -12.73
N SER A 357 -27.05 -2.99 -14.00
CA SER A 357 -26.13 -3.13 -15.14
C SER A 357 -26.04 -1.84 -15.92
N GLY A 358 -24.82 -1.30 -16.05
CA GLY A 358 -24.45 -0.24 -17.00
C GLY A 358 -23.40 -0.78 -17.97
N LEU A 359 -23.76 -1.83 -18.69
CA LEU A 359 -22.92 -2.50 -19.70
C LEU A 359 -23.11 -1.92 -21.09
#